data_AF-A0A7L0WC74-F1
#
_entry.id   AF-A0A7L0WC74-F1
#
_cell.length_a   1.000
_cell.length_b   1.000
_cell.length_c   1.000
_cell.angle_alpha   90.00
_cell.angle_beta   90.00
_cell.angle_gamma   90.00
#
_symmetry.space_group_name_H-M   'P 1'
#
loop_
_entity.id
_entity.type
_entity.pdbx_description
1 polymer ?
#
loop_
_entity_poly.entity_id
_entity_poly.type
_entity_poly.pdbx_seq_one_letter_code
_entity_poly.pdbx_strand_id
1 'polypeptide(L)'
;QLCVVFCEELKCWCRAVVNSIMCCADHYQTECFLVDYGKYTSVKSKDIRVAVEKFVQIPYRAKKCRLYCTKPVTLRVNLCEDTAKI
;
A
#
# COMPACT_ATOMS: atom_id res chain seq x y z
N GLN A 1 -11.63 1.12 -0.37
CA GLN A 1 -12.32 -0.16 -0.10
C GLN A 1 -11.29 -1.23 0.27
N LEU A 2 -11.51 -2.02 1.33
CA LEU A 2 -10.70 -3.19 1.64
C LEU A 2 -11.11 -4.36 0.74
N CYS A 3 -10.12 -5.00 0.12
CA CYS A 3 -10.26 -6.17 -0.73
C CYS A 3 -9.17 -7.20 -0.40
N VAL A 4 -9.22 -8.33 -1.10
CA VAL A 4 -8.14 -9.31 -1.13
C VAL A 4 -7.63 -9.40 -2.56
N VAL A 5 -6.31 -9.37 -2.72
CA VAL A 5 -5.66 -9.42 -4.04
C VAL A 5 -4.64 -10.53 -4.08
N PHE A 6 -4.47 -11.19 -5.23
CA PHE A 6 -3.34 -12.09 -5.42
C PHE A 6 -2.09 -11.27 -5.76
N CYS A 7 -1.08 -11.32 -4.90
CA CYS A 7 0.19 -10.66 -5.13
C CYS A 7 1.15 -11.63 -5.84
N GLU A 8 1.48 -11.34 -7.10
CA GLU A 8 2.35 -12.21 -7.91
C GLU A 8 3.77 -12.33 -7.36
N GLU A 9 4.28 -11.32 -6.66
CA GLU A 9 5.62 -11.35 -6.09
C GLU A 9 5.68 -12.21 -4.82
N LEU A 10 4.66 -12.11 -3.96
CA LEU A 10 4.55 -12.90 -2.73
C LEU A 10 3.95 -14.30 -2.97
N LYS A 11 3.42 -14.55 -4.17
CA LYS A 11 2.71 -15.78 -4.56
C LYS A 11 1.60 -16.18 -3.57
N CYS A 12 0.88 -15.18 -3.06
CA CYS A 12 -0.19 -15.40 -2.08
C CYS A 12 -1.31 -14.34 -2.16
N TRP A 13 -2.45 -14.65 -1.53
CA TRP A 13 -3.54 -13.69 -1.35
C TRP A 13 -3.25 -12.76 -0.17
N CYS A 14 -3.38 -11.46 -0.40
CA CYS A 14 -3.10 -10.41 0.58
C CYS A 14 -4.30 -9.50 0.76
N ARG A 15 -4.49 -8.99 1.98
CA ARG A 15 -5.43 -7.88 2.21
C ARG A 15 -4.86 -6.60 1.63
N ALA A 16 -5.69 -5.85 0.92
CA ALA A 16 -5.26 -4.65 0.25
C ALA A 16 -6.34 -3.57 0.22
N VAL A 17 -5.90 -2.32 0.05
CA VAL A 17 -6.79 -1.20 -0.28
C VAL A 17 -6.46 -0.75 -1.69
N VAL A 18 -7.49 -0.61 -2.52
CA VAL A 18 -7.36 -0.01 -3.86
C VAL A 18 -6.96 1.45 -3.71
N ASN A 19 -5.85 1.83 -4.34
CA ASN A 19 -5.32 3.19 -4.35
C ASN A 19 -5.72 3.94 -5.62
N SER A 20 -5.48 3.34 -6.79
CA SER A 20 -5.81 3.95 -8.08
C SER A 20 -6.13 2.90 -9.14
N ILE A 21 -6.88 3.30 -10.17
CA ILE A 21 -7.15 2.47 -11.35
C ILE A 21 -6.49 3.18 -12.53
N MET A 22 -5.62 2.47 -13.23
CA MET A 22 -4.89 2.95 -14.39
C MET A 22 -5.43 2.28 -15.65
N CYS A 23 -5.84 3.10 -16.62
CA CYS A 23 -6.22 2.62 -17.95
C CYS A 23 -4.95 2.42 -18.80
N CYS A 24 -4.64 1.17 -19.15
CA CYS A 24 -3.69 0.85 -20.22
C CYS A 24 -4.46 0.58 -21.52
N ALA A 25 -3.76 0.59 -22.65
CA ALA A 25 -4.38 0.49 -23.99
C ALA A 25 -5.23 -0.79 -24.20
N ASP A 26 -4.93 -1.86 -23.44
CA ASP A 26 -5.48 -3.21 -23.60
C ASP A 26 -6.06 -3.80 -22.30
N HIS A 27 -5.79 -3.22 -21.13
CA HIS A 27 -6.36 -3.66 -19.85
C HIS A 27 -6.40 -2.54 -18.80
N TYR A 28 -7.22 -2.74 -17.77
CA TYR A 28 -7.17 -1.95 -16.56
C TYR A 28 -6.18 -2.57 -15.57
N GLN A 29 -5.25 -1.76 -15.06
CA GLN A 29 -4.43 -2.14 -13.90
C GLN A 29 -4.94 -1.41 -12.67
N THR A 30 -4.95 -2.10 -11.54
CA THR A 30 -5.31 -1.49 -10.26
C THR A 30 -4.08 -1.44 -9.37
N GLU A 31 -3.71 -0.26 -8.93
CA GLU A 31 -2.70 -0.11 -7.90
C GLU A 31 -3.35 -0.34 -6.53
N CYS A 32 -2.76 -1.23 -5.76
CA CYS A 32 -3.23 -1.65 -4.46
C CYS A 32 -2.13 -1.49 -3.42
N PHE A 33 -2.50 -1.09 -2.21
CA PHE A 33 -1.61 -1.09 -1.05
C PHE A 33 -1.88 -2.31 -0.17
N LEU A 34 -0.89 -3.17 0.00
CA LEU A 34 -0.94 -4.36 0.86
C LEU A 34 -0.85 -3.93 2.33
N VAL A 35 -2.00 -3.87 3.01
CA VAL A 35 -2.15 -3.27 4.35
C VAL A 35 -1.37 -4.00 5.45
N ASP A 36 -0.97 -5.23 5.20
CA ASP A 36 -0.18 -6.04 6.14
C ASP A 36 1.32 -6.02 5.86
N TYR A 37 1.72 -5.54 4.69
CA TYR A 37 3.12 -5.54 4.23
C TYR A 37 3.70 -4.15 4.01
N GLY A 38 2.85 -3.11 3.94
CA GLY A 38 3.31 -1.74 3.73
C GLY A 38 3.78 -1.47 2.30
N LYS A 39 3.26 -2.22 1.32
CA LYS A 39 3.80 -2.28 -0.03
C LYS A 39 2.74 -1.98 -1.08
N TYR A 40 3.10 -1.22 -2.10
CA TYR A 40 2.26 -1.02 -3.30
C TYR A 40 2.50 -2.13 -4.32
N THR A 41 1.44 -2.54 -5.00
CA THR A 41 1.49 -3.56 -6.06
C THR A 41 0.45 -3.26 -7.14
N SER A 42 0.78 -3.53 -8.40
CA SER A 42 -0.16 -3.48 -9.51
C SER A 42 -0.78 -4.86 -9.70
N VAL A 43 -2.11 -4.93 -9.75
CA VAL A 43 -2.87 -6.17 -9.92
C VAL A 43 -3.89 -6.05 -11.04
N LYS A 44 -4.17 -7.17 -11.71
CA LYS A 44 -5.22 -7.27 -12.72
C LYS A 44 -6.58 -7.42 -12.04
N SER A 45 -7.65 -6.90 -12.64
CA SER A 45 -9.00 -6.97 -12.06
C SER A 45 -9.46 -8.39 -11.73
N LYS A 46 -9.05 -9.38 -12.54
CA LYS A 46 -9.35 -10.81 -12.31
C LYS A 46 -8.75 -11.38 -11.02
N ASP A 47 -7.77 -10.69 -10.43
CA ASP A 47 -7.04 -11.11 -9.24
C ASP A 47 -7.46 -10.31 -8.00
N ILE A 48 -8.56 -9.55 -8.09
CA ILE A 48 -9.17 -8.80 -6.99
C ILE A 48 -10.44 -9.53 -6.52
N ARG A 49 -10.62 -9.65 -5.21
CA ARG A 49 -11.79 -10.25 -4.57
C ARG A 49 -12.31 -9.37 -3.45
N VAL A 50 -13.62 -9.40 -3.22
CA VAL A 50 -14.23 -8.74 -2.06
C VAL A 50 -13.69 -9.37 -0.77
N ALA A 51 -13.31 -8.54 0.20
CA ALA A 51 -12.90 -9.04 1.51
C ALA A 51 -14.12 -9.54 2.27
N VAL A 52 -14.07 -10.80 2.72
CA VAL A 52 -15.07 -11.34 3.64
C VAL A 52 -14.90 -10.71 5.02
N GLU A 53 -15.99 -10.65 5.79
CA GLU A 53 -16.05 -9.93 7.07
C GLU A 53 -14.91 -10.26 8.04
N LYS A 54 -14.54 -11.55 8.14
CA LYS A 54 -13.43 -12.00 9.01
C LYS A 54 -12.09 -11.33 8.68
N PHE A 55 -11.85 -10.95 7.43
CA PHE A 55 -10.64 -10.23 7.04
C PHE A 55 -10.69 -8.74 7.38
N VAL A 56 -11.88 -8.17 7.53
CA VAL A 56 -12.08 -6.76 7.90
C VAL A 56 -11.80 -6.56 9.40
N GLN A 57 -12.12 -7.54 10.23
CA GLN A 57 -11.97 -7.47 11.70
C GLN A 57 -10.51 -7.44 12.16
N ILE A 58 -9.57 -7.89 11.33
CA ILE A 58 -8.14 -7.90 11.67
C ILE A 58 -7.57 -6.49 11.44
N PRO A 59 -6.82 -5.89 12.38
CA PRO A 59 -6.21 -4.58 12.16
C PRO A 59 -5.14 -4.63 11.07
N TYR A 60 -4.86 -3.49 10.44
CA TYR A 60 -3.74 -3.38 9.49
C TYR A 60 -2.41 -3.58 10.22
N ARG A 61 -1.61 -4.54 9.75
CA ARG A 61 -0.35 -4.91 10.41
C ARG A 61 0.81 -3.98 10.06
N ALA A 62 0.81 -3.41 8.85
CA ALA A 62 1.85 -2.46 8.47
C ALA A 62 1.61 -1.08 9.11
N LYS A 63 2.68 -0.48 9.64
CA LYS A 63 2.68 0.87 10.22
C LYS A 63 3.70 1.73 9.49
N LYS A 64 3.26 2.88 9.00
CA LYS A 64 4.14 3.88 8.38
C LYS A 64 4.84 4.65 9.48
N CYS A 65 6.17 4.55 9.51
CA CYS A 65 7.02 5.24 10.47
C CYS A 65 8.14 5.97 9.73
N ARG A 66 8.82 6.89 10.43
CA ARG A 66 10.07 7.50 9.98
C ARG A 66 11.17 7.15 10.96
N LEU A 67 12.41 7.08 10.48
CA LEU A 67 13.55 6.96 11.37
C LEU A 67 13.76 8.28 12.11
N TYR A 68 13.95 8.22 13.42
CA TYR A 68 14.12 9.40 14.26
C TYR A 68 15.55 9.95 14.12
N CYS A 69 15.68 11.28 14.13
CA CYS A 69 16.96 12.01 14.08
C CYS A 69 17.88 11.68 12.89
N THR A 70 17.33 11.26 11.75
CA THR A 70 18.11 11.07 10.51
C THR A 70 17.64 11.97 9.40
N LYS A 71 18.59 12.46 8.61
CA LYS A 71 18.35 13.20 7.37
C LYS A 71 19.13 12.53 6.23
N PRO A 72 18.61 12.49 4.99
CA PRO A 72 19.37 11.94 3.88
C PRO A 72 20.59 12.82 3.55
N VAL A 73 21.77 12.22 3.38
CA VAL A 73 23.03 12.95 3.15
C VAL A 73 23.16 13.55 1.75
N THR A 74 22.47 12.98 0.77
CA THR A 74 22.53 13.41 -0.64
C THR A 74 21.28 14.13 -1.11
N LEU A 75 20.21 14.18 -0.31
CA LEU A 75 18.95 14.81 -0.71
C LEU A 75 19.06 16.33 -0.53
N ARG A 76 19.17 17.05 -1.64
CA ARG A 76 19.13 18.52 -1.66
C ARG A 76 17.70 19.01 -1.78
N VAL A 77 16.96 18.97 -0.66
CA VAL A 77 15.64 19.59 -0.56
C VAL A 77 15.61 20.49 0.68
N ASN A 78 14.90 21.62 0.58
CA ASN A 78 14.62 22.45 1.74
C ASN A 78 13.64 21.69 2.65
N LEU A 79 14.17 20.91 3.60
CA LEU A 79 13.34 20.25 4.61
C LEU A 79 12.79 21.34 5.55
N CYS A 80 11.47 21.57 5.53
CA CYS A 80 10.81 22.34 6.57
C CYS A 80 10.91 21.53 7.87
N GLU A 81 11.58 22.08 8.89
CA GLU A 81 11.68 21.42 10.19
C GLU A 81 10.34 21.52 10.91
N ASP A 82 9.55 20.43 10.85
CA ASP A 82 8.35 20.27 11.68
C ASP A 82 8.77 20.27 13.16
N THR A 83 8.71 21.45 13.77
CA THR A 83 8.92 21.69 15.21
C THR A 83 7.66 21.43 16.03
N ALA A 84 6.75 20.59 15.53
CA ALA A 84 5.55 20.21 16.25
C ALA A 84 5.94 19.59 17.61
N LYS A 85 5.74 20.36 18.68
CA LYS A 85 5.94 19.92 20.07
C LYS A 85 4.85 18.91 20.41
N ILE A 86 5.26 17.79 21.02
CA ILE A 86 4.39 16.77 21.62
C ILE A 86 3.71 17.38 22.84
#